data_AF-B9THV4-F1
#
_entry.id   AF-B9THV4-F1
#
_cell.length_a   1.000
_cell.length_b   1.000
_cell.length_c   1.000
_cell.angle_alpha   90.00
_cell.angle_beta   90.00
_cell.angle_gamma   90.00
#
_symmetry.space_group_name_H-M   'P 1'
#
loop_
_entity.id
_entity.type
_entity.pdbx_description
1 polymer ?
#
loop_
_entity_poly.entity_id
_entity_poly.type
_entity_poly.pdbx_seq_one_letter_code
_entity_poly.pdbx_strand_id
1 'polypeptide(L)'
;MALILLPMTPGYAEEAREQEKENEASKQRKTLTDDEAPVELDSVVVIGNQAQISSVDKGLAGSVDVITRQELEYEHVTDTLELFNKTPGVVLSRYSQGIVNTEISIRGFSGDGETPNAKLLVDGIPSNLFSGLSELDYLFPTNIQSIQVFKGTSDASTGLFATAGNYKVETRKDAGKQLQFGYSSFNTREMQGYFGDKQDNLTQNYAIGYRKGNGFRDHTENEKIALSGRWQLDFDQSTLALSAKYGKYNSPEAPGYMPKAQARANPTGVAPNALNDRGEKEFKHLSLHHDYFFNNDLD
;
A
#
# COMPACT_ATOMS: atom_id res chain seq x y z
N MET A 1 -32.72 0.55 35.41
CA MET A 1 -33.60 -0.46 36.06
C MET A 1 -34.79 -0.70 35.14
N ALA A 2 -34.77 -1.81 34.41
CA ALA A 2 -35.93 -2.49 33.81
C ALA A 2 -35.43 -3.90 33.46
N LEU A 3 -35.91 -4.89 34.21
CA LEU A 3 -35.57 -6.31 34.10
C LEU A 3 -36.78 -7.00 33.48
N ILE A 4 -36.61 -7.66 32.33
CA ILE A 4 -37.66 -8.49 31.72
C ILE A 4 -37.24 -9.95 31.90
N LEU A 5 -38.02 -10.69 32.69
CA LEU A 5 -37.91 -12.14 32.86
C LEU A 5 -38.76 -12.83 31.77
N LEU A 6 -38.22 -13.86 31.12
CA LEU A 6 -38.96 -14.80 30.27
C LEU A 6 -38.98 -16.21 30.92
N PRO A 7 -40.05 -17.00 30.76
CA PRO A 7 -40.20 -18.31 31.39
C PRO A 7 -39.46 -19.39 30.60
N MET A 8 -38.91 -20.37 31.32
CA MET A 8 -38.17 -21.52 30.80
C MET A 8 -39.14 -22.70 30.62
N THR A 9 -39.33 -23.19 29.40
CA THR A 9 -40.05 -24.45 29.11
C THR A 9 -39.05 -25.61 28.92
N PRO A 10 -39.33 -26.81 29.47
CA PRO A 10 -38.41 -27.95 29.39
C PRO A 10 -38.68 -28.74 28.10
N GLY A 11 -38.09 -28.29 26.98
CA GLY A 11 -38.14 -29.02 25.70
C GLY A 11 -36.76 -29.38 25.12
N TYR A 12 -35.71 -28.66 25.51
CA TYR A 12 -34.39 -28.76 24.85
C TYR A 12 -33.43 -29.78 25.47
N ALA A 13 -33.73 -30.32 26.66
CA ALA A 13 -32.79 -31.20 27.37
C ALA A 13 -32.90 -32.69 26.98
N GLU A 14 -34.00 -33.10 26.35
CA GLU A 14 -34.25 -34.50 25.97
C GLU A 14 -33.66 -34.83 24.59
N GLU A 15 -33.80 -33.92 23.61
CA GLU A 15 -33.19 -34.06 22.27
C GLU A 15 -31.66 -34.09 22.30
N ALA A 16 -31.04 -33.34 23.22
CA ALA A 16 -29.58 -33.33 23.37
C ALA A 16 -29.01 -34.68 23.88
N ARG A 17 -29.78 -35.43 24.68
CA ARG A 17 -29.35 -36.71 25.26
C ARG A 17 -29.52 -37.89 24.31
N GLU A 18 -30.45 -37.81 23.36
CA GLU A 18 -30.58 -38.81 22.30
C GLU A 18 -29.48 -38.66 21.25
N GLN A 19 -29.11 -37.42 20.88
CA GLN A 19 -28.01 -37.15 19.95
C GLN A 19 -26.62 -37.53 20.51
N GLU A 20 -26.39 -37.41 21.82
CA GLU A 20 -25.13 -37.86 22.44
C GLU A 20 -24.98 -39.39 22.38
N LYS A 21 -26.06 -40.14 22.60
CA LYS A 21 -26.02 -41.62 22.54
C LYS A 21 -25.88 -42.14 21.11
N GLU A 22 -26.45 -41.48 20.12
CA GLU A 22 -26.26 -41.81 18.70
C GLU A 22 -24.80 -41.55 18.25
N ASN A 23 -24.18 -40.47 18.76
CA ASN A 23 -22.78 -40.13 18.48
C ASN A 23 -21.76 -41.03 19.19
N GLU A 24 -22.08 -41.58 20.35
CA GLU A 24 -21.21 -42.57 21.01
C GLU A 24 -21.31 -43.95 20.37
N ALA A 25 -22.51 -44.36 19.92
CA ALA A 25 -22.70 -45.62 19.20
C ALA A 25 -22.05 -45.61 17.80
N SER A 26 -21.96 -44.43 17.15
CA SER A 26 -21.27 -44.27 15.86
C SER A 26 -19.73 -44.22 16.01
N LYS A 27 -19.21 -43.78 17.16
CA LYS A 27 -17.76 -43.69 17.43
C LYS A 27 -17.06 -45.03 17.68
N GLN A 28 -17.76 -46.09 18.08
CA GLN A 28 -17.13 -47.39 18.37
C GLN A 28 -17.09 -48.36 17.17
N ARG A 29 -17.58 -47.98 15.99
CA ARG A 29 -17.64 -48.86 14.81
C ARG A 29 -16.96 -48.28 13.57
N LYS A 30 -15.79 -47.65 13.75
CA LYS A 30 -14.89 -47.26 12.65
C LYS A 30 -13.45 -47.69 12.95
N THR A 31 -13.23 -48.99 12.95
CA THR A 31 -11.92 -49.62 12.82
C THR A 31 -11.35 -49.34 11.42
N LEU A 32 -10.20 -48.66 11.39
CA LEU A 32 -9.11 -48.71 10.40
C LEU A 32 -9.47 -49.22 8.99
N THR A 33 -9.82 -48.31 8.10
CA THR A 33 -9.54 -48.41 6.66
C THR A 33 -9.05 -47.05 6.18
N ASP A 34 -7.86 -47.07 5.61
CA ASP A 34 -7.05 -45.97 5.12
C ASP A 34 -7.60 -45.48 3.77
N ASP A 35 -8.64 -44.64 3.81
CA ASP A 35 -9.13 -43.85 2.67
C ASP A 35 -9.18 -42.39 3.12
N GLU A 36 -8.09 -41.65 2.88
CA GLU A 36 -8.05 -40.18 3.03
C GLU A 36 -9.00 -39.56 1.99
N ALA A 37 -10.26 -39.37 2.37
CA ALA A 37 -11.15 -38.47 1.66
C ALA A 37 -10.52 -37.06 1.70
N PRO A 38 -10.36 -36.38 0.55
CA PRO A 38 -9.78 -35.05 0.53
C PRO A 38 -10.62 -34.12 1.40
N VAL A 39 -9.96 -33.41 2.31
CA VAL A 39 -10.57 -32.33 3.08
C VAL A 39 -10.97 -31.26 2.05
N GLU A 40 -12.26 -31.17 1.74
CA GLU A 40 -12.79 -30.03 0.98
C GLU A 40 -12.64 -28.79 1.85
N LEU A 41 -11.67 -27.95 1.49
CA LEU A 41 -11.54 -26.61 2.05
C LEU A 41 -12.69 -25.76 1.52
N ASP A 42 -13.37 -25.04 2.41
CA ASP A 42 -14.38 -24.05 2.02
C ASP A 42 -13.80 -23.09 0.98
N SER A 43 -14.58 -22.84 -0.08
CA SER A 43 -14.16 -21.96 -1.16
C SER A 43 -14.01 -20.53 -0.65
N VAL A 44 -12.77 -20.06 -0.53
CA VAL A 44 -12.50 -18.63 -0.30
C VAL A 44 -12.70 -17.91 -1.63
N VAL A 45 -13.79 -17.15 -1.74
CA VAL A 45 -14.02 -16.26 -2.88
C VAL A 45 -13.03 -15.10 -2.75
N VAL A 46 -11.96 -15.14 -3.56
CA VAL A 46 -11.05 -14.00 -3.71
C VAL A 46 -11.75 -12.96 -4.57
N ILE A 47 -12.33 -11.95 -3.91
CA ILE A 47 -12.89 -10.78 -4.57
C ILE A 47 -11.70 -9.84 -4.87
N GLY A 48 -11.10 -10.01 -6.03
CA GLY A 48 -10.01 -9.17 -6.52
C GLY A 48 -10.03 -9.11 -8.04
N ASN A 49 -9.99 -7.92 -8.61
CA ASN A 49 -9.91 -7.77 -10.06
C ASN A 49 -8.51 -8.21 -10.53
N GLN A 50 -8.42 -9.43 -11.10
CA GLN A 50 -7.16 -9.99 -11.61
C GLN A 50 -6.60 -9.24 -12.82
N ALA A 51 -7.33 -8.29 -13.42
CA ALA A 51 -6.87 -7.50 -14.56
C ALA A 51 -5.63 -6.64 -14.26
N GLN A 52 -5.23 -6.53 -12.99
CA GLN A 52 -4.04 -5.79 -12.55
C GLN A 52 -2.80 -6.69 -12.36
N ILE A 53 -2.95 -8.02 -12.41
CA ILE A 53 -1.84 -8.97 -12.22
C ILE A 53 -1.40 -9.46 -13.61
N SER A 54 -0.15 -9.19 -14.00
CA SER A 54 0.34 -9.62 -15.31
C SER A 54 0.47 -11.15 -15.39
N SER A 55 0.47 -11.71 -16.60
CA SER A 55 0.75 -13.14 -16.83
C SER A 55 2.12 -13.56 -16.27
N VAL A 56 3.09 -12.65 -16.30
CA VAL A 56 4.40 -12.82 -15.67
C VAL A 56 4.26 -12.99 -14.16
N ASP A 57 3.48 -12.13 -13.50
CA ASP A 57 3.30 -12.17 -12.05
C ASP A 57 2.62 -13.48 -11.58
N LYS A 58 1.75 -14.07 -12.42
CA LYS A 58 1.12 -15.39 -12.14
C LYS A 58 2.11 -16.57 -12.21
N GLY A 59 3.21 -16.43 -12.97
CA GLY A 59 4.25 -17.44 -13.09
C GLY A 59 5.34 -17.37 -12.02
N LEU A 60 5.31 -16.34 -11.16
CA LEU A 60 6.31 -16.14 -10.13
C LEU A 60 6.08 -17.07 -8.92
N ALA A 61 7.17 -17.63 -8.39
CA ALA A 61 7.16 -18.36 -7.14
C ALA A 61 7.10 -17.38 -5.95
N GLY A 62 5.89 -17.02 -5.54
CA GLY A 62 5.65 -16.11 -4.42
C GLY A 62 4.17 -15.83 -4.20
N SER A 63 3.87 -14.75 -3.48
CA SER A 63 2.49 -14.26 -3.35
C SER A 63 2.39 -12.82 -3.84
N VAL A 64 1.34 -12.52 -4.60
CA VAL A 64 1.01 -11.18 -5.08
C VAL A 64 -0.24 -10.71 -4.35
N ASP A 65 -0.19 -9.52 -3.79
CA ASP A 65 -1.36 -8.81 -3.30
C ASP A 65 -1.53 -7.52 -4.09
N VAL A 66 -2.78 -7.14 -4.37
CA VAL A 66 -3.10 -5.93 -5.14
C VAL A 66 -4.07 -5.06 -4.35
N ILE A 67 -3.71 -3.80 -4.19
CA ILE A 67 -4.58 -2.74 -3.71
C ILE A 67 -5.11 -1.99 -4.92
N THR A 68 -6.42 -2.04 -5.10
CA THR A 68 -7.12 -1.50 -6.27
C THR A 68 -7.40 0.00 -6.14
N ARG A 69 -7.70 0.66 -7.26
CA ARG A 69 -8.11 2.07 -7.27
C ARG A 69 -9.29 2.33 -6.33
N GLN A 70 -10.26 1.43 -6.30
CA GLN A 70 -11.47 1.55 -5.48
C GLN A 70 -11.13 1.55 -4.00
N GLU A 71 -10.20 0.70 -3.57
CA GLU A 71 -9.73 0.69 -2.18
C GLU A 71 -8.95 1.97 -1.85
N LEU A 72 -8.09 2.43 -2.77
CA LEU A 72 -7.30 3.65 -2.61
C LEU A 72 -8.13 4.93 -2.59
N GLU A 73 -9.35 4.91 -3.13
CA GLU A 73 -10.21 6.10 -3.20
C GLU A 73 -10.66 6.59 -1.83
N TYR A 74 -10.78 5.67 -0.87
CA TYR A 74 -11.19 5.98 0.49
C TYR A 74 -10.00 6.21 1.44
N GLU A 75 -8.77 6.07 0.95
CA GLU A 75 -7.56 6.23 1.76
C GLU A 75 -7.10 7.68 1.86
N HIS A 76 -7.06 8.17 3.09
CA HIS A 76 -6.61 9.53 3.44
C HIS A 76 -5.39 9.44 4.35
N VAL A 77 -4.25 9.09 3.76
CA VAL A 77 -3.01 8.84 4.49
C VAL A 77 -2.10 10.08 4.56
N THR A 78 -1.43 10.26 5.69
CA THR A 78 -0.42 11.32 5.84
C THR A 78 0.96 10.89 5.36
N ASP A 79 1.18 9.60 5.14
CA ASP A 79 2.38 9.09 4.48
C ASP A 79 1.95 8.08 3.41
N THR A 80 2.47 8.22 2.20
CA THR A 80 2.08 7.36 1.07
C THR A 80 2.40 5.88 1.33
N LEU A 81 3.42 5.59 2.14
CA LEU A 81 3.77 4.22 2.52
C LEU A 81 2.71 3.59 3.45
N GLU A 82 1.83 4.37 4.08
CA GLU A 82 0.73 3.84 4.89
C GLU A 82 -0.30 3.08 4.06
N LEU A 83 -0.39 3.34 2.76
CA LEU A 83 -1.27 2.60 1.84
C LEU A 83 -0.99 1.10 1.87
N PHE A 84 0.25 0.70 2.18
CA PHE A 84 0.68 -0.69 2.21
C PHE A 84 0.24 -1.45 3.46
N ASN A 85 -0.27 -0.79 4.51
CA ASN A 85 -0.70 -1.41 5.77
C ASN A 85 -1.80 -2.46 5.60
N LYS A 86 -2.57 -2.39 4.52
CA LYS A 86 -3.63 -3.36 4.23
C LYS A 86 -3.12 -4.69 3.67
N THR A 87 -1.82 -4.75 3.38
CA THR A 87 -1.22 -5.92 2.75
C THR A 87 -0.72 -6.92 3.80
N PRO A 88 -1.19 -8.17 3.81
CA PRO A 88 -0.73 -9.18 4.76
C PRO A 88 0.78 -9.43 4.66
N GLY A 89 1.48 -9.52 5.78
CA GLY A 89 2.93 -9.75 5.80
C GLY A 89 3.76 -8.53 5.37
N VAL A 90 3.14 -7.35 5.25
CA VAL A 90 3.82 -6.07 5.15
C VAL A 90 3.74 -5.36 6.50
N VAL A 91 4.86 -4.81 6.95
CA VAL A 91 4.95 -4.04 8.20
C VAL A 91 5.65 -2.72 7.90
N LEU A 92 5.18 -1.63 8.51
CA LEU A 92 5.80 -0.32 8.38
C LEU A 92 6.61 0.01 9.63
N SER A 93 7.93 0.20 9.47
CA SER A 93 8.78 0.79 10.51
C SER A 93 8.70 2.31 10.38
N ARG A 94 8.00 2.96 11.30
CA ARG A 94 7.79 4.42 11.31
C ARG A 94 8.83 5.09 12.19
N TYR A 95 9.79 5.76 11.57
CA TYR A 95 10.74 6.61 12.28
C TYR A 95 10.06 7.84 12.87
N SER A 96 9.02 8.38 12.20
CA SER A 96 8.35 9.62 12.63
C SER A 96 9.32 10.80 12.75
N GLN A 97 10.30 10.88 11.85
CA GLN A 97 11.37 11.89 11.85
C GLN A 97 11.54 12.54 10.47
N GLY A 98 11.28 13.84 10.39
CA GLY A 98 11.67 14.68 9.26
C GLY A 98 11.32 14.10 7.89
N ILE A 99 12.31 14.13 6.99
CA ILE A 99 12.13 13.69 5.60
C ILE A 99 12.16 12.17 5.40
N VAL A 100 12.80 11.40 6.29
CA VAL A 100 12.80 9.93 6.20
C VAL A 100 11.88 9.38 7.28
N ASN A 101 10.60 9.26 6.91
CA ASN A 101 9.54 9.03 7.89
C ASN A 101 9.24 7.55 8.16
N THR A 102 9.25 6.71 7.11
CA THR A 102 8.78 5.33 7.17
C THR A 102 9.59 4.44 6.24
N GLU A 103 9.74 3.17 6.64
CA GLU A 103 10.28 2.10 5.82
C GLU A 103 9.30 0.91 5.76
N ILE A 104 9.30 0.22 4.62
CA ILE A 104 8.50 -0.98 4.40
C ILE A 104 9.33 -2.23 4.68
N SER A 105 8.74 -3.15 5.44
CA SER A 105 9.18 -4.54 5.65
C SER A 105 8.24 -5.52 5.02
N ILE A 106 8.79 -6.56 4.40
CA ILE A 106 8.02 -7.67 3.83
C ILE A 106 8.51 -8.96 4.48
N ARG A 107 7.60 -9.69 5.13
CA ARG A 107 7.87 -10.97 5.81
C ARG A 107 9.07 -10.90 6.78
N GLY A 108 9.23 -9.77 7.48
CA GLY A 108 10.29 -9.54 8.47
C GLY A 108 11.65 -9.17 7.87
N PHE A 109 11.75 -9.05 6.55
CA PHE A 109 12.92 -8.49 5.90
C PHE A 109 12.80 -6.97 5.84
N SER A 110 13.75 -6.32 6.51
CA SER A 110 13.72 -4.94 7.03
C SER A 110 12.86 -4.80 8.30
N GLY A 111 13.32 -3.95 9.21
CA GLY A 111 12.82 -3.86 10.56
C GLY A 111 13.87 -3.14 11.39
N ASP A 112 14.22 -1.92 10.97
CA ASP A 112 15.04 -0.94 11.69
C ASP A 112 16.53 -0.84 11.28
N GLY A 113 16.88 -1.13 10.01
CA GLY A 113 18.28 -1.11 9.53
C GLY A 113 18.50 -0.49 8.14
N GLU A 114 19.73 -0.06 7.85
CA GLU A 114 20.13 0.67 6.63
C GLU A 114 20.09 -0.14 5.31
N THR A 115 19.68 -1.41 5.33
CA THR A 115 19.66 -2.28 4.14
C THR A 115 18.21 -2.63 3.77
N PRO A 116 17.54 -1.78 2.97
CA PRO A 116 16.17 -2.02 2.54
C PRO A 116 16.15 -3.19 1.56
N ASN A 117 15.25 -4.12 1.86
CA ASN A 117 15.16 -5.42 1.20
C ASN A 117 14.01 -5.48 0.19
N ALA A 118 13.29 -4.37 0.00
CA ALA A 118 12.06 -4.36 -0.78
C ALA A 118 12.12 -3.28 -1.88
N LYS A 119 12.01 -3.72 -3.13
CA LYS A 119 12.20 -2.90 -4.33
C LYS A 119 10.91 -2.17 -4.71
N LEU A 120 10.98 -0.85 -4.86
CA LEU A 120 9.90 -0.02 -5.37
C LEU A 120 10.06 0.23 -6.86
N LEU A 121 8.99 0.02 -7.62
CA LEU A 121 8.84 0.53 -8.97
C LEU A 121 7.61 1.43 -9.05
N VAL A 122 7.73 2.58 -9.71
CA VAL A 122 6.61 3.45 -10.04
C VAL A 122 6.51 3.55 -11.56
N ASP A 123 5.39 3.10 -12.13
CA ASP A 123 5.21 2.90 -13.58
C ASP A 123 6.38 2.13 -14.21
N GLY A 124 6.81 1.04 -13.57
CA GLY A 124 7.94 0.22 -14.00
C GLY A 124 9.34 0.82 -13.80
N ILE A 125 9.46 2.05 -13.28
CA ILE A 125 10.76 2.70 -13.04
C ILE A 125 11.18 2.55 -11.57
N PRO A 126 12.43 2.13 -11.26
CA PRO A 126 12.94 2.09 -9.89
C PRO A 126 12.79 3.44 -9.17
N SER A 127 12.17 3.43 -7.99
CA SER A 127 11.94 4.63 -7.18
C SER A 127 12.46 4.47 -5.75
N ASN A 128 13.56 3.73 -5.59
CA ASN A 128 14.32 3.70 -4.34
C ASN A 128 15.46 4.73 -4.40
N LEU A 129 15.83 5.27 -3.25
CA LEU A 129 17.06 6.04 -3.08
C LEU A 129 18.29 5.14 -3.21
N PHE A 130 19.49 5.72 -3.27
CA PHE A 130 20.74 4.95 -3.27
C PHE A 130 20.92 4.08 -2.01
N SER A 131 20.43 4.57 -0.86
CA SER A 131 20.32 3.77 0.37
C SER A 131 19.34 2.62 0.25
N GLY A 132 18.54 2.59 -0.83
CA GLY A 132 17.49 1.65 -1.16
C GLY A 132 16.14 1.95 -0.50
N LEU A 133 16.03 3.02 0.30
CA LEU A 133 14.75 3.43 0.91
C LEU A 133 13.73 3.79 -0.17
N SER A 134 12.48 3.43 0.03
CA SER A 134 11.38 3.75 -0.88
C SER A 134 11.16 5.26 -0.97
N GLU A 135 10.99 5.78 -2.18
CA GLU A 135 10.64 7.18 -2.39
C GLU A 135 9.27 7.26 -3.07
N LEU A 136 8.26 7.69 -2.30
CA LEU A 136 6.87 7.90 -2.74
C LEU A 136 6.33 9.28 -2.30
N ASP A 137 7.19 10.16 -1.76
CA ASP A 137 6.77 11.46 -1.24
C ASP A 137 6.32 12.41 -2.37
N TYR A 138 6.60 12.06 -3.63
CA TYR A 138 6.12 12.76 -4.82
C TYR A 138 4.77 12.24 -5.37
N LEU A 139 4.10 11.30 -4.68
CA LEU A 139 2.78 10.79 -5.05
C LEU A 139 1.76 11.03 -3.94
N PHE A 140 0.52 11.27 -4.35
CA PHE A 140 -0.66 11.27 -3.47
C PHE A 140 -1.60 10.13 -3.88
N PRO A 141 -2.42 9.59 -2.96
CA PRO A 141 -3.36 8.52 -3.25
C PRO A 141 -4.26 8.79 -4.47
N THR A 142 -4.71 10.04 -4.67
CA THR A 142 -5.56 10.44 -5.81
C THR A 142 -4.93 10.15 -7.19
N ASN A 143 -3.59 10.08 -7.27
CA ASN A 143 -2.85 9.81 -8.51
C ASN A 143 -2.49 8.32 -8.70
N ILE A 144 -2.80 7.46 -7.73
CA ILE A 144 -2.39 6.05 -7.77
C ILE A 144 -3.57 5.23 -8.32
N GLN A 145 -3.29 4.45 -9.36
CA GLN A 145 -4.25 3.51 -9.96
C GLN A 145 -4.30 2.22 -9.16
N SER A 146 -3.13 1.65 -8.88
CA SER A 146 -3.02 0.40 -8.15
C SER A 146 -1.65 0.27 -7.52
N ILE A 147 -1.60 -0.55 -6.47
CA ILE A 147 -0.37 -0.95 -5.81
C ILE A 147 -0.34 -2.47 -5.82
N GLN A 148 0.73 -3.05 -6.33
CA GLN A 148 0.97 -4.48 -6.28
C GLN A 148 2.13 -4.75 -5.33
N VAL A 149 2.02 -5.77 -4.49
CA VAL A 149 3.07 -6.18 -3.56
C VAL A 149 3.37 -7.65 -3.78
N PHE A 150 4.50 -7.91 -4.42
CA PHE A 150 5.02 -9.25 -4.62
C PHE A 150 5.96 -9.64 -3.46
N LYS A 151 5.71 -10.81 -2.87
CA LYS A 151 6.47 -11.33 -1.72
C LYS A 151 7.19 -12.60 -2.14
N GLY A 152 8.47 -12.44 -2.42
CA GLY A 152 9.33 -13.49 -2.95
C GLY A 152 10.47 -12.91 -3.77
N THR A 153 11.45 -13.73 -4.09
CA THR A 153 12.68 -13.32 -4.80
C THR A 153 12.72 -13.79 -6.25
N SER A 154 11.64 -14.43 -6.74
CA SER A 154 11.63 -15.02 -8.08
C SER A 154 11.43 -14.00 -9.21
N ASP A 155 11.08 -12.75 -8.90
CA ASP A 155 10.94 -11.69 -9.90
C ASP A 155 12.32 -11.14 -10.30
N ALA A 156 12.88 -11.70 -11.38
CA ALA A 156 14.17 -11.25 -11.91
C ALA A 156 14.11 -9.86 -12.56
N SER A 157 12.92 -9.33 -12.87
CA SER A 157 12.75 -8.06 -13.60
C SER A 157 13.07 -6.83 -12.74
N THR A 158 13.02 -6.97 -11.41
CA THR A 158 13.10 -5.81 -10.50
C THR A 158 14.53 -5.38 -10.12
N GLY A 159 15.51 -6.25 -10.35
CA GLY A 159 16.92 -5.98 -10.07
C GLY A 159 17.26 -5.90 -8.57
N LEU A 160 18.14 -4.96 -8.19
CA LEU A 160 18.61 -4.80 -6.81
C LEU A 160 17.50 -4.37 -5.84
N PHE A 161 17.73 -4.63 -4.55
CA PHE A 161 16.84 -4.34 -3.41
C PHE A 161 15.57 -5.20 -3.34
N ALA A 162 15.52 -6.36 -4.01
CA ALA A 162 14.33 -7.22 -4.05
C ALA A 162 14.47 -8.54 -3.25
N THR A 163 15.25 -8.55 -2.17
CA THR A 163 15.51 -9.75 -1.34
C THR A 163 14.30 -10.20 -0.52
N ALA A 164 13.40 -9.29 -0.17
CA ALA A 164 12.12 -9.57 0.48
C ALA A 164 10.96 -9.71 -0.53
N GLY A 165 11.11 -9.05 -1.68
CA GLY A 165 10.04 -8.83 -2.63
C GLY A 165 10.13 -7.46 -3.29
N ASN A 166 9.06 -7.12 -4.00
CA ASN A 166 8.93 -5.84 -4.67
C ASN A 166 7.51 -5.30 -4.53
N TYR A 167 7.37 -4.01 -4.79
CA TYR A 167 6.09 -3.36 -4.91
C TYR A 167 6.09 -2.45 -6.13
N LYS A 168 5.03 -2.58 -6.92
CA LYS A 168 4.82 -1.87 -8.17
C LYS A 168 3.65 -0.92 -7.96
N VAL A 169 3.89 0.38 -8.09
CA VAL A 169 2.88 1.43 -8.00
C VAL A 169 2.60 1.94 -9.39
N GLU A 170 1.37 1.78 -9.86
CA GLU A 170 0.94 2.31 -11.15
C GLU A 170 0.21 3.63 -10.94
N THR A 171 0.61 4.66 -11.67
CA THR A 171 -0.10 5.94 -11.67
C THR A 171 -1.32 5.89 -12.58
N ARG A 172 -2.29 6.76 -12.28
CA ARG A 172 -3.55 6.82 -13.01
C ARG A 172 -3.39 7.25 -14.47
N LYS A 173 -3.88 6.40 -15.36
CA LYS A 173 -3.91 6.56 -16.82
C LYS A 173 -5.34 6.62 -17.35
N ASP A 174 -6.34 6.55 -16.47
CA ASP A 174 -7.76 6.52 -16.81
C ASP A 174 -8.31 7.90 -17.19
N ALA A 175 -9.41 7.92 -17.95
CA ALA A 175 -10.16 9.15 -18.17
C ALA A 175 -11.02 9.44 -16.93
N GLY A 176 -10.91 10.64 -16.38
CA GLY A 176 -11.60 10.99 -15.14
C GLY A 176 -11.19 12.32 -14.57
N LYS A 177 -12.00 12.86 -13.66
CA LYS A 177 -11.71 14.11 -12.97
C LYS A 177 -12.00 13.92 -11.49
N GLN A 178 -11.07 14.32 -10.65
CA GLN A 178 -11.22 14.23 -9.21
C GLN A 178 -10.54 15.44 -8.58
N LEU A 179 -11.21 16.05 -7.61
CA LEU A 179 -10.68 17.15 -6.84
C LEU A 179 -11.09 16.93 -5.38
N GLN A 180 -10.10 16.98 -4.50
CA GLN A 180 -10.27 16.74 -3.08
C GLN A 180 -9.67 17.88 -2.29
N PHE A 181 -10.36 18.27 -1.22
CA PHE A 181 -9.88 19.24 -0.25
C PHE A 181 -10.04 18.64 1.15
N GLY A 182 -9.02 18.78 1.97
CA GLY A 182 -8.99 18.26 3.33
C GLY A 182 -8.55 19.33 4.33
N TYR A 183 -9.21 19.35 5.48
CA TYR A 183 -8.75 20.05 6.67
C TYR A 183 -8.85 19.10 7.86
N SER A 184 -7.78 18.96 8.63
CA SER A 184 -7.68 17.98 9.71
C SER A 184 -6.91 18.54 10.91
N SER A 185 -6.69 17.70 11.91
CA SER A 185 -5.90 18.02 13.10
C SER A 185 -4.51 18.54 12.76
N PHE A 186 -3.89 19.21 13.73
CA PHE A 186 -2.54 19.79 13.62
C PHE A 186 -2.43 20.87 12.52
N ASN A 187 -3.56 21.53 12.22
CA ASN A 187 -3.68 22.53 11.15
C ASN A 187 -3.29 21.99 9.77
N THR A 188 -3.56 20.69 9.54
CA THR A 188 -3.28 20.04 8.25
C THR A 188 -4.31 20.47 7.23
N ARG A 189 -3.83 21.08 6.15
CA ARG A 189 -4.63 21.42 4.96
C ARG A 189 -4.08 20.69 3.76
N GLU A 190 -4.97 20.13 2.95
CA GLU A 190 -4.61 19.31 1.80
C GLU A 190 -5.50 19.62 0.61
N MET A 191 -4.92 19.61 -0.58
CA MET A 191 -5.62 19.66 -1.86
C MET A 191 -4.99 18.61 -2.78
N GLN A 192 -5.82 17.78 -3.39
CA GLN A 192 -5.41 16.81 -4.40
C GLN A 192 -6.29 16.94 -5.64
N GLY A 193 -5.70 16.86 -6.82
CA GLY A 193 -6.42 16.94 -8.09
C GLY A 193 -5.91 15.92 -9.07
N TYR A 194 -6.82 15.33 -9.84
CA TYR A 194 -6.54 14.48 -10.98
C TYR A 194 -7.42 14.86 -12.15
N PHE A 195 -6.82 14.88 -13.33
CA PHE A 195 -7.51 15.00 -14.61
C PHE A 195 -6.87 14.02 -15.58
N GLY A 196 -7.67 13.15 -16.17
CA GLY A 196 -7.30 12.28 -17.27
C GLY A 196 -8.31 12.38 -18.39
N ASP A 197 -7.83 12.36 -19.63
CA ASP A 197 -8.65 12.41 -20.82
C ASP A 197 -8.04 11.57 -21.95
N LYS A 198 -8.89 11.00 -22.80
CA LYS A 198 -8.49 10.26 -23.98
C LYS A 198 -9.24 10.80 -25.18
N GLN A 199 -8.50 11.38 -26.13
CA GLN A 199 -9.01 11.89 -27.39
C GLN A 199 -8.31 11.14 -28.52
N ASP A 200 -9.08 10.37 -29.29
CA ASP A 200 -8.57 9.50 -30.34
C ASP A 200 -7.42 8.61 -29.85
N ASN A 201 -6.22 8.83 -30.38
CA ASN A 201 -5.02 8.09 -30.05
C ASN A 201 -4.15 8.77 -28.98
N LEU A 202 -4.59 9.89 -28.41
CA LEU A 202 -3.85 10.63 -27.40
C LEU A 202 -4.53 10.49 -26.03
N THR A 203 -3.82 9.89 -25.08
CA THR A 203 -4.20 9.86 -23.67
C THR A 203 -3.34 10.84 -22.88
N GLN A 204 -3.95 11.70 -22.07
CA GLN A 204 -3.26 12.67 -21.24
C GLN A 204 -3.74 12.59 -19.80
N ASN A 205 -2.82 12.60 -18.85
CA ASN A 205 -3.13 12.53 -17.42
C ASN A 205 -2.30 13.56 -16.66
N TYR A 206 -2.93 14.25 -15.73
CA TYR A 206 -2.34 15.27 -14.89
C TYR A 206 -2.78 15.05 -13.45
N ALA A 207 -1.85 15.17 -12.51
CA ALA A 207 -2.17 15.19 -11.09
C ALA A 207 -1.41 16.29 -10.38
N ILE A 208 -2.08 16.88 -9.39
CA ILE A 208 -1.51 17.89 -8.50
C ILE A 208 -1.84 17.50 -7.07
N GLY A 209 -0.90 17.76 -6.16
CA GLY A 209 -1.07 17.51 -4.74
C GLY A 209 -0.32 18.55 -3.93
N TYR A 210 -0.99 19.09 -2.92
CA TYR A 210 -0.42 19.98 -1.93
C TYR A 210 -0.93 19.58 -0.56
N ARG A 211 -0.03 19.36 0.39
CA ARG A 211 -0.36 19.26 1.81
C ARG A 211 0.59 20.11 2.62
N LYS A 212 0.06 20.79 3.63
CA LYS A 212 0.86 21.44 4.67
C LYS A 212 0.19 21.26 6.03
N GLY A 213 0.97 20.93 7.04
CA GLY A 213 0.46 20.74 8.39
C GLY A 213 1.59 20.51 9.39
N ASN A 214 1.21 20.17 10.61
CA ASN A 214 2.12 19.75 11.67
C ASN A 214 1.81 18.31 12.08
N GLY A 215 2.66 17.72 12.90
CA GLY A 215 2.42 16.48 13.63
C GLY A 215 1.98 16.72 15.07
N PHE A 216 1.92 15.63 15.82
CA PHE A 216 1.51 15.64 17.24
C PHE A 216 2.53 16.34 18.15
N ARG A 217 3.82 16.27 17.83
CA ARG A 217 4.89 16.89 18.62
C ARG A 217 5.26 18.25 18.05
N ASP A 218 5.77 19.13 18.88
CA ASP A 218 6.46 20.34 18.47
C ASP A 218 7.61 19.95 17.53
N HIS A 219 8.00 20.87 16.63
CA HIS A 219 9.07 20.63 15.65
C HIS A 219 8.74 19.48 14.68
N THR A 220 7.56 19.54 14.05
CA THR A 220 7.06 18.53 13.08
C THR A 220 6.35 19.15 11.88
N GLU A 221 6.67 20.40 11.51
CA GLU A 221 6.12 20.99 10.29
C GLU A 221 6.44 20.10 9.07
N ASN A 222 5.44 19.88 8.23
CA ASN A 222 5.59 19.21 6.95
C ASN A 222 4.85 19.95 5.84
N GLU A 223 5.47 19.97 4.67
CA GLU A 223 4.90 20.47 3.43
C GLU A 223 5.27 19.53 2.29
N LYS A 224 4.26 19.08 1.56
CA LYS A 224 4.38 18.14 0.45
C LYS A 224 3.74 18.73 -0.79
N ILE A 225 4.49 18.74 -1.88
CA ILE A 225 4.06 19.16 -3.21
C ILE A 225 4.32 17.99 -4.15
N ALA A 226 3.34 17.65 -4.99
CA ALA A 226 3.47 16.65 -6.02
C ALA A 226 2.79 17.12 -7.31
N LEU A 227 3.47 17.00 -8.43
CA LEU A 227 2.94 17.27 -9.76
C LEU A 227 3.32 16.11 -10.67
N SER A 228 2.38 15.63 -11.48
CA SER A 228 2.66 14.66 -12.52
C SER A 228 1.91 14.97 -13.79
N GLY A 229 2.58 14.76 -14.93
CA GLY A 229 2.00 14.77 -16.26
C GLY A 229 2.40 13.51 -17.01
N ARG A 230 1.47 12.93 -17.77
CA ARG A 230 1.75 11.84 -18.71
C ARG A 230 0.99 12.09 -20.00
N TRP A 231 1.66 11.87 -21.12
CA TRP A 231 1.10 11.94 -22.46
C TRP A 231 1.46 10.66 -23.20
N GLN A 232 0.47 9.96 -23.73
CA GLN A 232 0.65 8.71 -24.46
C GLN A 232 -0.03 8.81 -25.83
N LEU A 233 0.72 8.43 -26.87
CA LEU A 233 0.23 8.25 -28.22
C LEU A 233 0.13 6.76 -28.51
N ASP A 234 -1.05 6.33 -28.92
CA ASP A 234 -1.32 4.97 -29.39
C ASP A 234 -1.13 4.93 -30.92
N PHE A 235 -0.43 3.93 -31.41
CA PHE A 235 -0.27 3.58 -32.82
C PHE A 235 -0.77 2.15 -33.04
N ASP A 236 -0.89 1.74 -34.31
CA ASP A 236 -1.44 0.42 -34.65
C ASP A 236 -0.70 -0.76 -34.00
N GLN A 237 0.62 -0.65 -33.79
CA GLN A 237 1.47 -1.71 -33.22
C GLN A 237 2.40 -1.21 -32.10
N SER A 238 2.23 0.02 -31.63
CA SER A 238 3.08 0.56 -30.58
C SER A 238 2.39 1.62 -29.74
N THR A 239 2.96 1.88 -28.58
CA THR A 239 2.63 3.06 -27.79
C THR A 239 3.90 3.87 -27.54
N LEU A 240 3.76 5.19 -27.47
CA LEU A 240 4.83 6.09 -27.04
C LEU A 240 4.30 6.97 -25.92
N ALA A 241 4.96 6.97 -24.77
CA ALA A 241 4.53 7.79 -23.65
C ALA A 241 5.65 8.57 -23.00
N LEU A 242 5.40 9.86 -22.78
CA LEU A 242 6.24 10.74 -21.98
C LEU A 242 5.61 10.92 -20.60
N SER A 243 6.40 10.73 -19.53
CA SER A 243 5.97 11.01 -18.17
C SER A 243 6.93 11.98 -17.49
N ALA A 244 6.39 13.03 -16.89
CA ALA A 244 7.11 14.01 -16.09
C ALA A 244 6.53 14.05 -14.68
N LYS A 245 7.38 13.98 -13.66
CA LYS A 245 6.97 14.04 -12.25
C LYS A 245 7.89 14.96 -11.47
N TYR A 246 7.29 15.74 -10.59
CA TYR A 246 7.96 16.62 -9.66
C TYR A 246 7.39 16.40 -8.27
N GLY A 247 8.27 16.29 -7.28
CA GLY A 247 7.89 16.24 -5.88
C GLY A 247 8.81 17.10 -5.04
N LYS A 248 8.25 17.72 -4.02
CA LYS A 248 9.01 18.39 -2.96
C LYS A 248 8.40 17.99 -1.62
N TYR A 249 9.22 17.45 -0.75
CA TYR A 249 8.85 17.14 0.62
C TYR A 249 9.76 17.92 1.57
N ASN A 250 9.21 19.01 2.09
CA ASN A 250 9.88 19.86 3.05
C ASN A 250 9.39 19.46 4.44
N SER A 251 10.26 18.83 5.21
CA SER A 251 10.03 18.56 6.63
C SER A 251 11.22 19.14 7.39
N PRO A 252 11.22 20.48 7.57
CA PRO A 252 12.35 21.20 8.12
C PRO A 252 12.52 20.95 9.61
N GLU A 253 11.73 20.08 10.21
CA GLU A 253 11.68 19.86 11.65
C GLU A 253 11.46 18.37 11.94
N ALA A 254 12.42 17.77 12.65
CA ALA A 254 12.28 16.43 13.19
C ALA A 254 12.36 16.50 14.73
N PRO A 255 11.37 15.97 15.46
CA PRO A 255 11.27 16.20 16.91
C PRO A 255 12.31 15.39 17.72
N GLY A 256 13.00 14.45 17.08
CA GLY A 256 13.97 13.56 17.70
C GLY A 256 13.36 12.58 18.70
N TYR A 257 14.14 11.56 19.07
CA TYR A 257 13.75 10.60 20.08
C TYR A 257 14.05 11.12 21.49
N MET A 258 13.11 10.95 22.41
CA MET A 258 13.27 11.36 23.81
C MET A 258 13.29 10.16 24.75
N PRO A 259 14.07 10.20 25.84
CA PRO A 259 13.97 9.22 26.92
C PRO A 259 12.55 9.14 27.47
N LYS A 260 12.12 7.92 27.86
CA LYS A 260 10.76 7.64 28.35
C LYS A 260 10.27 8.61 29.44
N ALA A 261 11.14 9.00 30.36
CA ALA A 261 10.79 9.94 31.43
C ALA A 261 10.46 11.35 30.88
N GLN A 262 11.26 11.84 29.92
CA GLN A 262 11.03 13.15 29.28
C GLN A 262 9.77 13.12 28.40
N ALA A 263 9.57 12.05 27.62
CA ALA A 263 8.38 11.88 26.80
C ALA A 263 7.09 11.79 27.64
N ARG A 264 7.15 11.26 28.86
CA ARG A 264 6.00 11.27 29.78
C ARG A 264 5.73 12.63 30.42
N ALA A 265 6.79 13.38 30.70
CA ALA A 265 6.67 14.71 31.30
C ALA A 265 6.21 15.77 30.29
N ASN A 266 6.67 15.67 29.04
CA ASN A 266 6.24 16.52 27.93
C ASN A 266 6.03 15.69 26.64
N PRO A 267 4.83 15.11 26.45
CA PRO A 267 4.55 14.23 25.31
C PRO A 267 4.66 14.89 23.94
N THR A 268 4.43 16.20 23.87
CA THR A 268 4.53 16.98 22.63
C THR A 268 5.91 17.62 22.45
N GLY A 269 6.83 17.48 23.42
CA GLY A 269 8.11 18.19 23.40
C GLY A 269 9.06 17.75 22.28
N VAL A 270 10.17 18.49 22.16
CA VAL A 270 11.26 18.24 21.22
C VAL A 270 12.47 17.69 21.99
N ALA A 271 13.21 16.78 21.38
CA ALA A 271 14.48 16.34 21.93
C ALA A 271 15.48 17.52 21.90
N PRO A 272 16.21 17.84 23.00
CA PRO A 272 17.11 18.99 23.05
C PRO A 272 18.19 19.02 21.95
N ASN A 273 18.60 17.85 21.48
CA ASN A 273 19.58 17.70 20.40
C ASN A 273 18.99 17.81 18.98
N ALA A 274 17.67 17.88 18.83
CA ALA A 274 16.98 17.90 17.53
C ALA A 274 16.47 19.30 17.12
N LEU A 275 16.67 20.33 17.96
CA LEU A 275 16.18 21.70 17.71
C LEU A 275 16.69 22.32 16.40
N ASN A 276 17.84 21.86 15.90
CA ASN A 276 18.44 22.33 14.66
C ASN A 276 18.27 21.35 13.50
N ASP A 277 17.56 20.23 13.69
CA ASP A 277 17.37 19.24 12.66
C ASP A 277 16.38 19.76 11.60
N ARG A 278 16.76 19.62 10.32
CA ARG A 278 16.01 20.07 9.16
C ARG A 278 16.25 19.16 7.98
N GLY A 279 15.20 18.89 7.19
CA GLY A 279 15.33 18.15 5.94
C GLY A 279 14.44 18.70 4.83
N GLU A 280 14.96 18.65 3.62
CA GLU A 280 14.17 18.79 2.40
C GLU A 280 14.55 17.67 1.44
N LYS A 281 13.54 17.13 0.73
CA LYS A 281 13.74 16.28 -0.44
C LYS A 281 13.09 16.91 -1.65
N GLU A 282 13.76 16.77 -2.78
CA GLU A 282 13.21 17.13 -4.08
C GLU A 282 13.36 15.93 -5.03
N PHE A 283 12.29 15.64 -5.76
CA PHE A 283 12.22 14.58 -6.74
C PHE A 283 11.89 15.19 -8.10
N LYS A 284 12.70 14.88 -9.11
CA LYS A 284 12.51 15.29 -10.51
C LYS A 284 12.71 14.08 -11.38
N HIS A 285 11.70 13.73 -12.16
CA HIS A 285 11.74 12.56 -13.01
C HIS A 285 11.11 12.83 -14.37
N LEU A 286 11.79 12.38 -15.41
CA LEU A 286 11.32 12.39 -16.80
C LEU A 286 11.60 11.01 -17.39
N SER A 287 10.61 10.37 -17.97
CA SER A 287 10.76 9.08 -18.65
C SER A 287 10.02 9.05 -19.98
N LEU A 288 10.62 8.35 -20.94
CA LEU A 288 10.04 8.01 -22.23
C LEU A 288 9.87 6.50 -22.29
N HIS A 289 8.65 6.05 -22.58
CA HIS A 289 8.26 4.66 -22.69
C HIS A 289 7.89 4.39 -24.14
N HIS A 290 8.38 3.31 -24.72
CA HIS A 290 8.01 2.88 -26.06
C HIS A 290 7.78 1.37 -26.04
N ASP A 291 6.52 0.97 -26.20
CA ASP A 291 6.12 -0.43 -26.23
C ASP A 291 5.78 -0.79 -27.68
N TYR A 292 6.36 -1.89 -28.19
CA TYR A 292 6.09 -2.39 -29.54
C TYR A 292 5.56 -3.82 -29.48
N PHE A 293 4.42 -4.07 -30.10
CA PHE A 293 3.75 -5.36 -30.08
C PHE A 293 4.09 -6.16 -31.33
N PHE A 294 4.86 -7.24 -31.15
CA PHE A 294 5.34 -8.06 -32.27
C PHE A 294 4.28 -9.03 -32.83
N ASN A 295 3.21 -9.31 -32.08
CA ASN A 295 2.09 -10.15 -32.52
C ASN A 295 0.83 -9.85 -31.68
N ASN A 296 -0.35 -9.92 -32.29
CA ASN A 296 -1.64 -9.71 -31.62
C ASN A 296 -2.23 -11.00 -31.00
N ASP A 297 -1.54 -12.14 -31.15
CA ASP A 297 -2.08 -13.49 -30.87
C ASP A 297 -1.51 -14.15 -29.60
N LEU A 298 -0.93 -13.39 -28.66
CA LEU A 298 -0.40 -13.94 -27.40
C LEU A 298 -1.08 -13.28 -26.20
N ASP A 299 -2.32 -13.68 -25.94
CA ASP A 299 -3.00 -13.57 -24.64
C ASP A 299 -2.90 -14.91 -23.88
#